data_AF-A0A970SYY3-F1
#
_entry.id   AF-A0A970SYY3-F1
#
_cell.length_a   1.000
_cell.length_b   1.000
_cell.length_c   1.000
_cell.angle_alpha   90.00
_cell.angle_beta   90.00
_cell.angle_gamma   90.00
#
_symmetry.space_group_name_H-M   'P 1'
#
loop_
_entity.id
_entity.type
_entity.pdbx_description
1 polymer ?
#
loop_
_entity_poly.entity_id
_entity_poly.type
_entity_poly.pdbx_seq_one_letter_code
_entity_poly.pdbx_strand_id
1 'polypeptide(L)' 'MAKHFSVAMNRPFAGTFVPSRYYRRDQRGSSIRIEVNRGLYMNEANGNKNDGFDRVKEMMQEVVRRFQTGSA' A
#
# COMPACT_ATOMS: atom_id res chain seq x y z
N MET A 1 6.91 7.04 -10.90
CA MET A 1 6.52 6.00 -9.92
C MET A 1 6.40 4.63 -10.57
N ALA A 2 5.59 4.44 -11.63
CA ALA A 2 5.45 3.16 -12.35
C ALA A 2 6.67 2.67 -13.16
N LYS A 3 7.81 3.39 -13.13
CA LYS A 3 8.95 3.10 -14.04
C LYS A 3 9.89 1.99 -13.53
N HIS A 4 9.70 1.51 -12.29
CA HIS A 4 10.62 0.55 -11.66
C HIS A 4 9.93 -0.62 -10.94
N PHE A 5 8.60 -0.68 -10.94
CA PHE A 5 7.84 -1.78 -10.33
C PHE A 5 6.76 -2.24 -11.28
N SER A 6 6.60 -3.54 -11.41
CA SER A 6 5.40 -4.13 -12.02
C SER A 6 4.22 -3.91 -11.07
N VAL A 7 3.15 -3.30 -11.57
CA VAL A 7 1.94 -3.00 -10.79
C VAL A 7 0.76 -3.65 -11.45
N ALA A 8 -0.12 -4.27 -10.66
CA ALA A 8 -1.38 -4.83 -11.10
C ALA A 8 -2.52 -4.28 -10.24
N MET A 9 -3.72 -4.19 -10.82
CA MET A 9 -4.93 -3.75 -10.12
C MET A 9 -5.84 -4.95 -9.86
N ASN A 10 -6.36 -5.07 -8.63
CA ASN A 10 -7.25 -6.15 -8.20
C ASN A 10 -6.70 -7.57 -8.47
N ARG A 11 -5.38 -7.74 -8.36
CA ARG A 11 -4.68 -9.01 -8.55
C ARG A 11 -3.60 -9.17 -7.47
N PRO A 12 -3.53 -10.32 -6.78
CA PRO A 12 -4.43 -11.48 -6.88
C PRO A 12 -5.82 -11.25 -6.24
N PHE A 13 -5.97 -10.24 -5.38
CA PHE A 13 -7.22 -9.97 -4.67
C PHE A 13 -7.90 -8.69 -5.15
N ALA A 14 -9.22 -8.74 -5.27
CA ALA A 14 -10.07 -7.58 -5.48
C ALA A 14 -10.68 -7.14 -4.14
N GLY A 15 -10.72 -5.83 -3.90
CA GLY A 15 -11.34 -5.25 -2.70
C GLY A 15 -10.37 -4.96 -1.56
N THR A 16 -10.90 -4.30 -0.54
CA THR A 16 -10.11 -3.66 0.51
C THR A 16 -10.76 -3.90 1.87
N PHE A 17 -9.95 -3.99 2.93
CA PHE A 17 -10.52 -4.03 4.27
C PHE A 17 -10.95 -2.61 4.69
N VAL A 18 -12.23 -2.45 5.03
CA VAL A 18 -12.76 -1.22 5.62
C VAL A 18 -12.89 -1.45 7.12
N PRO A 19 -12.17 -0.70 7.98
CA PRO A 19 -12.34 -0.84 9.42
C PRO A 19 -13.80 -0.69 9.82
N SER A 20 -14.26 -1.54 10.76
CA SER A 20 -15.68 -1.64 11.15
C SER A 20 -16.32 -0.32 11.57
N ARG A 21 -15.52 0.62 12.10
CA ARG A 21 -15.94 1.99 12.44
C ARG A 21 -16.52 2.76 11.25
N TYR A 22 -16.04 2.49 10.03
CA TYR A 22 -16.43 3.19 8.80
C TYR A 22 -17.32 2.34 7.89
N TYR A 23 -17.39 1.02 8.11
CA TYR A 23 -18.17 0.11 7.29
C TYR A 23 -19.67 0.38 7.41
N ARG A 24 -20.31 0.75 6.29
CA ARG A 24 -21.76 1.04 6.16
C ARG A 24 -22.30 2.17 7.06
N ARG A 25 -21.44 2.95 7.70
CA ARG A 25 -21.83 4.12 8.52
C ARG A 25 -21.69 5.45 7.79
N ASP A 26 -20.73 5.55 6.86
CA ASP A 26 -20.50 6.75 6.07
C ASP A 26 -20.01 6.35 4.67
N GLN A 27 -20.80 6.66 3.64
CA GLN A 27 -20.47 6.32 2.23
C GLN A 27 -19.37 7.22 1.64
N ARG A 28 -18.92 8.26 2.35
CA ARG A 28 -17.81 9.14 1.92
C ARG A 28 -16.43 8.49 2.08
N GLY A 29 -16.35 7.34 2.75
CA GLY A 29 -15.11 6.61 2.94
C GLY A 29 -14.71 5.81 1.70
N SER A 30 -13.67 6.25 1.00
CA SER A 30 -12.97 5.42 0.01
C SER A 30 -11.85 4.64 0.69
N SER A 31 -11.68 3.38 0.31
CA SER A 31 -10.60 2.52 0.82
C SER A 31 -9.82 1.94 -0.34
N ILE A 32 -8.50 1.89 -0.18
CA ILE A 32 -7.57 1.26 -1.10
C ILE A 32 -6.75 0.21 -0.32
N ARG A 33 -6.37 -0.86 -1.00
CA ARG A 33 -5.40 -1.82 -0.50
C ARG A 33 -4.17 -1.75 -1.40
N ILE A 34 -3.00 -1.70 -0.78
CA ILE A 34 -1.72 -1.75 -1.48
C ILE A 34 -0.99 -2.99 -0.99
N GLU A 35 -0.74 -3.92 -1.89
CA GLU A 35 -0.01 -5.15 -1.61
C GLU A 35 1.43 -5.01 -2.12
N VAL A 36 2.40 -5.15 -1.23
CA VAL A 36 3.82 -5.00 -1.54
C VAL A 36 4.51 -6.35 -1.40
N ASN A 37 5.20 -6.78 -2.46
CA ASN A 37 6.00 -8.00 -2.44
C ASN A 37 7.09 -7.92 -1.37
N ARG A 38 7.13 -8.90 -0.46
CA ARG A 38 8.04 -8.93 0.70
C ARG A 38 9.50 -9.00 0.29
N GLY A 39 9.84 -9.74 -0.76
CA GLY A 39 11.20 -9.79 -1.31
C GLY A 39 11.78 -8.42 -1.69
N LEU A 40 10.95 -7.39 -1.90
CA LEU A 40 11.42 -6.03 -2.18
C LEU A 40 12.00 -5.29 -0.97
N TYR A 41 11.69 -5.72 0.26
CA TYR A 41 12.08 -4.98 1.47
C TYR A 41 12.54 -5.86 2.64
N MET A 42 12.38 -7.18 2.56
CA MET A 42 12.79 -8.10 3.61
C MET A 42 13.20 -9.47 3.06
N ASN A 43 14.03 -10.17 3.83
CA ASN A 43 14.27 -11.59 3.66
C ASN A 43 13.06 -12.36 4.21
N GLU A 44 12.35 -13.07 3.33
CA GLU A 44 11.11 -13.78 3.68
C GLU A 44 11.33 -14.96 4.63
N ALA A 45 12.53 -15.54 4.68
CA ALA A 45 12.84 -16.69 5.52
C ALA A 45 13.01 -16.32 7.01
N ASN A 46 13.51 -15.12 7.31
CA ASN A 46 13.86 -14.72 8.68
C ASN A 46 13.24 -13.40 9.15
N GLY A 47 12.54 -12.67 8.27
CA GLY A 47 11.87 -11.43 8.65
C GLY A 47 12.76 -10.18 8.63
N ASN A 48 14.07 -10.33 8.41
CA ASN A 48 15.00 -9.22 8.49
C ASN A 48 14.86 -8.30 7.27
N LYS A 49 15.00 -7.00 7.50
CA LYS A 49 15.05 -6.00 6.43
C LYS A 49 16.21 -6.29 5.49
N ASN A 50 15.99 -6.09 4.20
CA ASN A 50 17.06 -6.10 3.20
C ASN A 50 17.35 -4.67 2.72
N ASP A 51 18.31 -4.53 1.82
CA ASP A 51 18.78 -3.22 1.31
C ASP A 51 17.68 -2.43 0.57
N GLY A 52 16.58 -3.09 0.17
CA GLY A 52 15.43 -2.45 -0.45
C GLY A 52 14.46 -1.78 0.53
N PHE A 53 14.62 -2.00 1.84
CA PHE A 53 13.67 -1.54 2.84
C PHE A 53 13.44 -0.02 2.82
N ASP A 54 14.50 0.76 2.88
CA ASP A 54 14.38 2.22 2.98
C ASP A 54 13.76 2.81 1.71
N ARG A 55 14.09 2.25 0.53
CA ARG A 55 13.46 2.64 -0.75
C ARG A 55 11.96 2.38 -0.75
N VAL A 56 11.51 1.21 -0.28
CA VAL A 56 10.08 0.88 -0.20
C VAL A 56 9.37 1.76 0.82
N LYS A 57 10.01 2.03 1.97
CA LYS A 57 9.48 2.92 3.01
C LYS A 57 9.24 4.33 2.49
N GLU A 58 10.23 4.94 1.84
CA GLU A 58 10.12 6.30 1.27
C GLU A 58 9.01 6.38 0.21
N MET A 59 8.93 5.36 -0.64
CA MET A 59 7.90 5.26 -1.68
C MET A 59 6.49 5.17 -1.07
N MET A 60 6.29 4.35 -0.04
CA MET A 60 5.01 4.28 0.69
C MET A 60 4.66 5.59 1.39
N GLN A 61 5.64 6.28 1.99
CA GLN A 61 5.42 7.59 2.61
C GLN A 61 4.96 8.64 1.60
N GLU A 62 5.53 8.64 0.40
CA GLU A 62 5.11 9.52 -0.70
C GLU A 62 3.68 9.21 -1.16
N VAL A 63 3.32 7.93 -1.27
CA VAL A 63 1.95 7.51 -1.60
C VAL A 63 0.96 8.02 -0.55
N VAL A 64 1.24 7.81 0.74
CA VAL A 64 0.37 8.29 1.84
C VAL A 64 0.22 9.81 1.80
N ARG A 65 1.32 10.55 1.60
CA ARG A 65 1.28 12.02 1.47
C ARG A 65 0.35 12.49 0.35
N ARG A 66 0.41 11.85 -0.82
CA ARG A 66 -0.47 12.20 -1.95
C ARG A 66 -1.95 11.98 -1.67
N PHE A 67 -2.29 10.95 -0.90
CA PHE A 67 -3.67 10.70 -0.49
C PHE A 67 -4.17 11.70 0.57
N GLN A 68 -3.28 12.23 1.43
CA GLN A 68 -3.63 13.26 2.41
C GLN A 68 -3.86 14.63 1.76
N THR A 69 -3.15 14.94 0.67
CA THR A 69 -3.30 16.23 -0.04
C THR A 69 -4.50 16.28 -1.01
N GLY A 70 -5.23 15.17 -1.18
CA GLY A 70 -6.37 15.06 -2.10
C GLY A 70 -7.73 15.50 -1.54
N SER A 71 -7.77 16.14 -0.38
CA SER A 71 -8.99 16.75 0.18
C SER A 71 -9.10 18.21 -0.25
N ALA A 72 -9.56 18.44 -1.48
CA ALA A 72 -10.13 19.71 -1.93
C ALA A 72 -11.52 19.43 -2.52
#